data_AF-A0A1M7TS57-F1
#
_entry.id   AF-A0A1M7TS57-F1
#
_cell.length_a   1.000
_cell.length_b   1.000
_cell.length_c   1.000
_cell.angle_alpha   90.00
_cell.angle_beta   90.00
_cell.angle_gamma   90.00
#
_symmetry.space_group_name_H-M   'P 1'
#
loop_
_entity.id
_entity.type
_entity.pdbx_description
1 polymer ?
#
loop_
_entity_poly.entity_id
_entity_poly.type
_entity_poly.pdbx_seq_one_letter_code
_entity_poly.pdbx_strand_id
1 'polypeptide(L)'
;MPLVSLILPILSAVAPSLVKAVAGDDENAQVISRTVRDVVAEVTGVAVTTAEERDEALRRIREDAELRAELKLRLADIALRETEALLADRADARRRDVELTRVTGRVNDRATNMLIAAFAAVAVITVALIVLNFYVSAENDRYIGAVIGFLTGVGGMFARNIGTAFDFEFGSSRGSQIKSSQIEALSAQIARAPEAPLEAFRRRLAAS
;
A
#
# COMPACT_ATOMS: atom_id res chain seq x y z
N MET A 1 4.23 30.13 -0.89
CA MET A 1 4.79 28.76 -1.04
C MET A 1 3.99 27.82 -0.17
N PRO A 2 3.70 26.57 -0.59
CA PRO A 2 3.01 25.62 0.26
C PRO A 2 3.89 25.27 1.47
N LEU A 3 3.32 25.28 2.67
CA LEU A 3 4.02 25.04 3.95
C LEU A 3 4.88 23.76 3.90
N VAL A 4 4.34 22.71 3.29
CA VAL A 4 5.01 21.42 3.05
C VAL A 4 6.39 21.61 2.39
N SER A 5 6.50 22.48 1.37
CA SER A 5 7.76 22.73 0.65
C SER A 5 8.84 23.42 1.50
N LEU A 6 8.45 24.10 2.58
CA LEU A 6 9.37 24.77 3.49
C LEU A 6 9.95 23.79 4.51
N ILE A 7 9.13 22.87 5.02
CA ILE A 7 9.52 21.95 6.09
C ILE A 7 10.13 20.63 5.59
N LEU A 8 9.82 20.21 4.35
CA LEU A 8 10.31 18.94 3.79
C LEU A 8 11.84 18.79 3.87
N PRO A 9 12.65 19.82 3.53
CA PRO A 9 14.11 19.73 3.60
C PRO A 9 14.63 19.54 5.03
N ILE A 10 13.95 20.14 6.02
CA ILE A 10 14.30 20.04 7.44
C ILE A 10 13.99 18.63 7.95
N LEU A 11 12.80 18.12 7.63
CA LEU A 11 12.39 16.77 7.99
C LEU A 11 13.30 15.71 7.37
N SER A 12 13.68 15.90 6.10
CA SER A 12 14.57 14.97 5.40
C SER A 12 15.94 14.87 6.07
N ALA A 13 16.42 15.96 6.68
CA ALA A 13 17.69 16.00 7.37
C ALA A 13 17.65 15.42 8.80
N VAL A 14 16.53 15.58 9.52
CA VAL A 14 16.45 15.31 10.97
C VAL A 14 15.50 14.18 11.34
N ALA A 15 14.35 14.09 10.67
CA ALA A 15 13.27 13.15 10.98
C ALA A 15 12.61 12.61 9.69
N PRO A 16 13.31 11.76 8.92
CA PRO A 16 12.83 11.25 7.65
C PRO A 16 11.53 10.43 7.75
N SER A 17 11.23 9.86 8.93
CA SER A 17 9.99 9.13 9.19
C SER A 17 8.73 9.98 9.00
N LEU A 18 8.79 11.28 9.31
CA LEU A 18 7.65 12.21 9.20
C LEU A 18 7.43 12.72 7.78
N VAL A 19 8.36 12.49 6.84
CA VAL A 19 8.25 13.01 5.47
C VAL A 19 6.97 12.50 4.80
N LYS A 20 6.62 11.23 5.01
CA LYS A 20 5.40 10.65 4.44
C LYS A 20 4.13 11.27 5.03
N ALA A 21 4.11 11.50 6.34
CA ALA A 21 2.98 12.08 7.06
C ALA A 21 2.69 13.53 6.61
N VAL A 22 3.73 14.24 6.17
CA VAL A 22 3.67 15.65 5.77
C VAL A 22 3.50 15.83 4.25
N ALA A 23 3.90 14.85 3.44
CA ALA A 23 3.84 14.93 1.98
C ALA A 23 2.44 14.69 1.38
N GLY A 24 1.46 14.27 2.19
CA GLY A 24 0.07 14.15 1.78
C GLY A 24 -0.58 15.51 1.52
N ASP A 25 -1.70 15.51 0.80
CA ASP A 25 -2.53 16.71 0.56
C ASP A 25 -3.82 16.71 1.41
N ASP A 26 -3.86 15.87 2.45
CA ASP A 26 -5.00 15.77 3.36
C ASP A 26 -4.89 16.73 4.55
N GLU A 27 -5.99 16.88 5.30
CA GLU A 27 -6.06 17.76 6.46
C GLU A 27 -5.04 17.38 7.54
N ASN A 28 -4.80 16.08 7.72
CA ASN A 28 -3.81 15.57 8.68
C ASN A 28 -2.40 16.02 8.31
N ALA A 29 -2.03 15.95 7.03
CA ALA A 29 -0.75 16.42 6.53
C ALA A 29 -0.57 17.92 6.79
N GLN A 30 -1.62 18.74 6.65
CA GLN A 30 -1.54 20.16 7.00
C GLN A 30 -1.37 20.40 8.50
N VAL A 31 -2.05 19.65 9.36
CA VAL A 31 -1.94 19.76 10.82
C VAL A 31 -0.53 19.37 11.28
N ILE A 32 -0.01 18.25 10.79
CA ILE A 32 1.35 17.80 11.10
C ILE A 32 2.37 18.79 10.56
N SER A 33 2.16 19.34 9.36
CA SER A 33 3.04 20.37 8.78
C SER A 33 3.15 21.62 9.65
N ARG A 34 2.03 22.11 10.19
CA ARG A 34 2.01 23.26 11.09
C ARG A 34 2.72 22.95 12.40
N THR A 35 2.43 21.79 12.98
CA THR A 35 3.07 21.33 14.22
C THR A 35 4.59 21.22 14.08
N VAL A 36 5.06 20.62 12.98
CA VAL A 36 6.49 20.53 12.67
C VAL A 36 7.12 21.91 12.52
N ARG A 37 6.48 22.82 11.78
CA ARG A 37 6.98 24.20 11.64
C ARG A 37 7.11 24.89 12.99
N ASP A 38 6.11 24.74 13.86
CA ASP A 38 6.07 25.40 15.16
C ASP A 38 7.16 24.86 16.08
N VAL A 39 7.40 23.54 16.08
CA VAL A 39 8.53 22.92 16.81
C VAL A 39 9.89 23.38 16.26
N VAL A 40 10.03 23.46 14.93
CA VAL A 40 11.27 23.98 14.32
C VAL A 40 11.51 25.42 14.76
N ALA A 41 10.46 26.26 14.79
CA ALA A 41 10.57 27.64 15.23
C ALA A 41 10.90 27.75 16.73
N GLU A 42 10.30 26.91 17.58
CA GLU A 42 10.58 26.85 19.02
C GLU A 42 12.05 26.49 19.29
N VAL A 43 12.57 25.47 18.61
CA VAL A 43 13.94 24.98 18.84
C VAL A 43 14.99 25.89 18.19
N THR A 44 14.77 26.32 16.94
CA THR A 44 15.79 27.11 16.21
C THR A 44 15.70 28.61 16.45
N GLY A 45 14.58 29.09 17.01
CA GLY A 45 14.26 30.51 17.14
C GLY A 45 13.95 31.21 15.81
N VAL A 46 13.75 30.46 14.73
CA VAL A 46 13.51 30.99 13.38
C VAL A 46 12.10 30.61 12.91
N ALA A 47 11.26 31.61 12.64
CA ALA A 47 9.94 31.37 12.08
C ALA A 47 10.08 30.96 10.60
N VAL A 48 9.85 29.69 10.29
CA VAL A 48 9.99 29.18 8.91
C VAL A 48 8.75 29.54 8.08
N THR A 49 8.72 30.76 7.55
CA THR A 49 7.63 31.26 6.68
C THR A 49 8.09 31.51 5.24
N THR A 50 9.39 31.70 5.05
CA THR A 50 10.05 31.95 3.77
C THR A 50 11.16 30.94 3.50
N ALA A 51 11.64 30.90 2.26
CA ALA A 51 12.75 30.06 1.84
C ALA A 51 14.07 30.44 2.55
N GLU A 52 14.29 31.73 2.78
CA GLU A 52 15.49 32.27 3.45
C GLU A 52 15.52 31.84 4.92
N GLU A 53 14.39 31.95 5.63
CA GLU A 53 14.26 31.51 7.02
C GLU A 53 14.42 29.99 7.18
N ARG A 54 13.93 29.20 6.21
CA ARG A 54 14.18 27.76 6.16
C ARG A 54 15.68 27.48 6.07
N ASP A 55 16.39 28.16 5.17
CA ASP A 55 17.81 27.91 4.94
C ASP A 55 18.65 28.34 6.16
N GLU A 56 18.24 29.42 6.83
CA GLU A 56 18.81 29.84 8.11
C GLU A 56 18.56 28.81 9.23
N ALA A 57 17.33 28.29 9.36
CA ALA A 57 17.02 27.24 10.33
C ALA A 57 17.86 25.98 10.07
N LEU A 58 17.99 25.56 8.81
CA LEU A 58 18.86 24.43 8.42
C LEU A 58 20.32 24.66 8.76
N ARG A 59 20.82 25.89 8.57
CA ARG A 59 22.19 26.26 8.92
C ARG A 59 22.42 26.14 10.43
N ARG A 60 21.54 26.69 11.26
CA ARG A 60 21.62 26.56 12.73
C ARG A 60 21.58 25.11 13.19
N ILE A 61 20.66 24.30 12.65
CA ILE A 61 20.58 22.86 12.96
C ILE A 61 21.86 22.12 12.54
N ARG A 62 22.55 22.58 11.50
CA ARG A 62 23.81 21.97 11.02
C ARG A 62 25.03 22.38 11.85
N GLU A 63 25.06 23.62 12.32
CA GLU A 63 26.17 24.19 13.08
C GLU A 63 26.10 23.81 14.56
N ASP A 64 24.89 23.63 15.11
CA ASP A 64 24.66 23.32 16.52
C ASP A 64 24.17 21.87 16.73
N ALA A 65 24.99 21.08 17.42
CA ALA A 65 24.69 19.68 17.71
C ALA A 65 23.60 19.51 18.79
N GLU A 66 23.49 20.44 19.74
CA GLU A 66 22.49 20.41 20.81
C GLU A 66 21.11 20.72 20.23
N LEU A 67 21.00 21.78 19.43
CA LEU A 67 19.75 22.12 18.72
C LEU A 67 19.27 20.97 17.82
N ARG A 68 20.20 20.27 17.15
CA ARG A 68 19.85 19.10 16.34
C ARG A 68 19.32 17.95 17.19
N ALA A 69 19.94 17.69 18.34
CA ALA A 69 19.51 16.62 19.23
C ALA A 69 18.12 16.92 19.83
N GLU A 70 17.90 18.16 20.27
CA GLU A 70 16.59 18.60 20.78
C GLU A 70 15.51 18.51 19.71
N LEU A 71 15.78 19.04 18.51
CA LEU A 71 14.83 18.98 17.41
C LEU A 71 14.49 17.54 17.05
N LYS A 72 15.51 16.65 16.99
CA LYS A 72 15.30 15.23 16.72
C LYS A 72 14.41 14.57 17.79
N LEU A 73 14.60 14.90 19.06
CA LEU A 73 13.77 14.37 20.15
C LEU A 73 12.32 14.82 20.02
N ARG A 74 12.09 16.12 19.80
CA ARG A 74 10.73 16.69 19.64
C ARG A 74 10.02 16.12 18.41
N LEU A 75 10.73 15.97 17.29
CA LEU A 75 10.15 15.36 16.08
C LEU A 75 9.91 13.86 16.24
N ALA A 76 10.74 13.15 17.00
CA ALA A 76 10.51 11.73 17.32
C ALA A 76 9.25 11.52 18.16
N ASP A 77 8.97 12.43 19.10
CA ASP A 77 7.74 12.41 19.90
C ASP A 77 6.49 12.62 19.02
N ILE A 78 6.54 13.54 18.05
CA ILE A 78 5.46 13.70 17.06
C ILE A 78 5.23 12.40 16.28
N ALA A 79 6.31 11.77 15.80
CA ALA A 79 6.23 10.51 15.05
C ALA A 79 5.67 9.35 15.90
N LEU A 80 6.01 9.32 17.20
CA LEU A 80 5.46 8.33 18.12
C LEU A 80 3.94 8.52 18.28
N ARG A 81 3.48 9.75 18.55
CA ARG A 81 2.04 10.04 18.69
C ARG A 81 1.24 9.72 17.42
N GLU A 82 1.81 9.99 16.24
CA GLU A 82 1.19 9.60 14.97
C GLU A 82 1.06 8.07 14.88
N THR A 83 2.12 7.35 15.23
CA THR A 83 2.13 5.88 15.22
C THR A 83 1.12 5.32 16.22
N GLU A 84 1.04 5.88 17.43
CA GLU A 84 0.05 5.50 18.44
C GLU A 84 -1.38 5.74 17.97
N ALA A 85 -1.66 6.88 17.35
CA ALA A 85 -2.97 7.17 16.78
C ALA A 85 -3.36 6.17 15.67
N LEU A 86 -2.42 5.84 14.78
CA LEU A 86 -2.63 4.82 13.73
C LEU A 86 -2.84 3.41 14.31
N LEU A 87 -2.15 3.07 15.39
CA LEU A 87 -2.34 1.79 16.08
C LEU A 87 -3.67 1.74 16.84
N ALA A 88 -4.08 2.85 17.46
CA ALA A 88 -5.35 2.99 18.14
C ALA A 88 -6.53 2.82 17.16
N ASP A 89 -6.49 3.49 16.01
CA ASP A 89 -7.52 3.34 14.98
C ASP A 89 -7.66 1.88 14.50
N ARG A 90 -6.52 1.20 14.30
CA ARG A 90 -6.51 -0.24 13.97
C ARG A 90 -7.04 -1.12 15.10
N ALA A 91 -6.76 -0.77 16.36
CA ALA A 91 -7.26 -1.50 17.51
C ALA A 91 -8.78 -1.32 17.66
N ASP A 92 -9.29 -0.12 17.42
CA ASP A 92 -10.71 0.21 17.41
C ASP A 92 -11.47 -0.52 16.31
N ALA A 93 -10.91 -0.59 15.10
CA ALA A 93 -11.47 -1.37 14.01
C ALA A 93 -11.59 -2.87 14.39
N ARG A 94 -10.53 -3.46 14.95
CA ARG A 94 -10.55 -4.85 15.42
C ARG A 94 -11.53 -5.08 16.57
N ARG A 95 -11.62 -4.13 17.52
CA ARG A 95 -12.60 -4.18 18.62
C ARG A 95 -14.02 -4.16 18.08
N ARG A 96 -14.30 -3.31 17.09
CA ARG A 96 -15.60 -3.25 16.42
C ARG A 96 -15.95 -4.58 15.77
N ASP A 97 -15.00 -5.24 15.09
CA ASP A 97 -15.22 -6.56 14.50
C ASP A 97 -15.51 -7.62 15.56
N VAL A 98 -14.79 -7.59 16.68
CA VAL A 98 -15.02 -8.50 17.82
C VAL A 98 -16.39 -8.23 18.46
N GLU A 99 -16.79 -6.98 18.63
CA GLU A 99 -18.10 -6.59 19.16
C GLU A 99 -19.24 -6.96 18.21
N LEU A 100 -19.09 -6.75 16.90
CA LEU A 100 -20.03 -7.21 15.88
C LEU A 100 -20.18 -8.74 15.91
N THR A 101 -19.07 -9.47 16.04
CA THR A 101 -19.08 -10.93 16.16
C THR A 101 -19.78 -11.39 17.44
N ARG A 102 -19.56 -10.69 18.56
CA ARG A 102 -20.21 -10.98 19.86
C ARG A 102 -21.70 -10.66 19.86
N VAL A 103 -22.13 -9.56 19.25
CA VAL A 103 -23.53 -9.10 19.24
C VAL A 103 -24.38 -9.88 18.22
N THR A 104 -23.82 -10.20 17.05
CA THR A 104 -24.57 -10.94 16.02
C THR A 104 -24.51 -12.46 16.17
N GLY A 105 -23.64 -12.98 17.05
CA GLY A 105 -23.45 -14.42 17.27
C GLY A 105 -22.94 -15.19 16.05
N ARG A 106 -22.68 -14.50 14.94
CA ARG A 106 -22.15 -15.07 13.71
C ARG A 106 -20.65 -15.17 13.84
N VAL A 107 -20.18 -16.36 14.20
CA VAL A 107 -18.85 -16.81 13.79
C VAL A 107 -18.79 -16.62 12.27
N ASN A 108 -17.68 -16.10 11.74
CA ASN A 108 -17.53 -15.85 10.30
C ASN A 108 -17.41 -17.19 9.54
N ASP A 109 -18.50 -17.95 9.49
CA ASP A 109 -18.59 -19.25 8.81
C ASP A 109 -18.49 -19.09 7.31
N ARG A 110 -18.51 -17.85 6.76
CA ARG A 110 -18.29 -17.61 5.33
C ARG A 110 -16.96 -18.17 4.85
N ALA A 111 -15.89 -17.96 5.60
CA ALA A 111 -14.57 -18.46 5.23
C ALA A 111 -14.53 -20.00 5.27
N THR A 112 -15.09 -20.60 6.33
CA THR A 112 -15.19 -22.05 6.49
C THR A 112 -16.08 -22.69 5.40
N ASN A 113 -17.24 -22.10 5.12
CA ASN A 113 -18.18 -22.58 4.09
C ASN A 113 -17.60 -22.40 2.68
N MET A 114 -16.84 -21.33 2.43
CA MET A 114 -16.15 -21.14 1.17
C MET A 114 -15.06 -22.20 0.96
N LEU A 115 -14.31 -22.52 2.01
CA LEU A 115 -13.29 -23.57 1.97
C LEU A 115 -13.92 -24.95 1.74
N ILE A 116 -15.00 -25.28 2.46
CA ILE A 116 -15.75 -26.54 2.29
C ILE A 116 -16.31 -26.64 0.87
N ALA A 117 -16.92 -25.56 0.35
CA ALA A 117 -17.46 -25.54 -1.01
C ALA A 117 -16.36 -25.71 -2.08
N ALA A 118 -15.19 -25.11 -1.86
CA ALA A 118 -14.03 -25.25 -2.74
C ALA A 118 -13.52 -26.70 -2.78
N PHE A 119 -13.32 -27.33 -1.63
CA PHE A 119 -12.89 -28.73 -1.56
C PHE A 119 -13.95 -29.69 -2.12
N ALA A 120 -15.24 -29.42 -1.87
CA ALA A 120 -16.34 -30.20 -2.44
C ALA A 120 -16.37 -30.12 -3.98
N ALA A 121 -16.17 -28.92 -4.56
CA ALA A 121 -16.11 -28.74 -6.01
C ALA A 121 -14.94 -29.52 -6.63
N VAL A 122 -13.75 -29.46 -6.03
CA VAL A 122 -12.59 -30.23 -6.48
C VAL A 122 -12.87 -31.74 -6.39
N ALA A 123 -13.43 -32.22 -5.29
CA ALA A 123 -13.76 -33.63 -5.11
C ALA A 123 -14.77 -34.12 -6.17
N VAL A 124 -15.81 -33.33 -6.47
CA VAL A 124 -16.80 -33.66 -7.52
C VAL A 124 -16.14 -33.73 -8.90
N ILE A 125 -15.27 -32.77 -9.24
CA ILE A 125 -14.54 -32.76 -10.51
C ILE A 125 -13.62 -33.99 -10.61
N THR A 126 -12.91 -34.34 -9.54
CA THR A 126 -12.04 -35.51 -9.49
C THR A 126 -12.83 -36.81 -9.67
N VAL A 127 -13.96 -36.96 -8.98
CA VAL A 127 -14.82 -38.14 -9.13
C VAL A 127 -15.39 -38.22 -10.55
N ALA A 128 -15.83 -37.10 -11.13
CA ALA A 128 -16.31 -37.06 -12.51
C ALA A 128 -15.23 -37.48 -13.52
N LEU A 129 -13.97 -37.05 -13.31
CA LEU A 129 -12.82 -37.46 -14.13
C LEU A 129 -12.51 -38.96 -14.00
N ILE A 130 -12.57 -39.50 -12.78
CA ILE A 130 -12.34 -40.93 -12.53
C ILE A 130 -13.44 -41.77 -13.21
N VAL A 131 -14.71 -41.40 -13.04
CA VAL A 131 -15.83 -42.10 -13.67
C VAL A 131 -15.71 -42.03 -15.20
N LEU A 132 -15.37 -40.88 -15.76
CA LEU A 132 -15.14 -40.73 -17.19
C LEU A 132 -14.01 -41.65 -17.68
N ASN A 133 -12.92 -41.76 -16.92
CA ASN A 133 -11.80 -42.65 -17.26
C ASN A 133 -12.20 -44.14 -17.26
N PHE A 134 -13.18 -44.55 -16.45
CA PHE A 134 -13.68 -45.93 -16.45
C PHE A 134 -14.73 -46.21 -17.54
N TYR A 135 -15.50 -45.21 -17.95
CA TYR A 135 -16.62 -45.40 -18.89
C TYR A 135 -16.31 -45.04 -20.34
N VAL A 136 -15.20 -44.34 -20.61
CA VAL A 136 -14.80 -44.04 -21.98
C VAL A 136 -13.84 -45.10 -22.51
N SER A 137 -14.37 -45.99 -23.36
CA SER A 137 -13.56 -46.90 -24.17
C SER A 137 -12.69 -46.13 -25.17
N ALA A 138 -11.50 -46.66 -25.46
CA ALA A 138 -10.44 -46.09 -26.31
C ALA A 138 -10.83 -45.71 -27.77
N GLU A 139 -12.08 -45.95 -28.19
CA GLU A 139 -12.59 -45.56 -29.51
C GLU A 139 -13.10 -44.10 -29.58
N ASN A 140 -13.24 -43.41 -28.45
CA ASN A 140 -13.83 -42.06 -28.38
C ASN A 140 -12.83 -40.94 -28.06
N ASP A 141 -11.60 -41.01 -28.60
CA ASP A 141 -10.51 -40.03 -28.39
C ASP A 141 -10.95 -38.57 -28.57
N ARG A 142 -11.83 -38.30 -29.54
CA ARG A 142 -12.38 -36.96 -29.80
C ARG A 142 -13.17 -36.38 -28.63
N TYR A 143 -13.91 -37.21 -27.89
CA TYR A 143 -14.73 -36.75 -26.77
C TYR A 143 -13.92 -36.65 -25.48
N ILE A 144 -12.94 -37.53 -25.29
CA ILE A 144 -12.02 -37.49 -24.15
C ILE A 144 -11.27 -36.15 -24.11
N GLY A 145 -10.67 -35.73 -25.24
CA GLY A 145 -9.93 -34.48 -25.32
C GLY A 145 -10.80 -33.24 -25.05
N ALA A 146 -12.03 -33.22 -25.56
CA ALA A 146 -12.97 -32.12 -25.32
C ALA A 146 -13.41 -32.03 -23.84
N VAL A 147 -13.66 -33.17 -23.20
CA VAL A 147 -14.07 -33.21 -21.79
C VAL A 147 -12.91 -32.89 -20.86
N ILE A 148 -11.71 -33.40 -21.12
CA ILE A 148 -10.50 -33.03 -20.36
C ILE A 148 -10.20 -31.53 -20.52
N GLY A 149 -10.30 -30.99 -21.74
CA GLY A 149 -10.10 -29.56 -22.00
C GLY A 149 -11.12 -28.68 -21.27
N PHE A 150 -12.40 -29.07 -21.29
CA PHE A 150 -13.45 -28.39 -20.54
C PHE A 150 -13.20 -28.44 -19.02
N LEU A 151 -12.90 -29.61 -18.46
CA LEU A 151 -12.65 -29.78 -17.03
C LEU A 151 -11.37 -29.07 -16.57
N THR A 152 -10.34 -29.02 -17.40
CA THR A 152 -9.13 -28.24 -17.14
C THR A 152 -9.43 -26.74 -17.15
N GLY A 153 -10.24 -26.27 -18.09
CA GLY A 153 -10.67 -24.87 -18.16
C GLY A 153 -11.51 -24.44 -16.97
N VAL A 154 -12.53 -25.23 -16.62
CA VAL A 154 -13.39 -24.97 -15.46
C VAL A 154 -12.60 -25.10 -14.15
N GLY A 155 -11.76 -26.12 -14.02
CA GLY A 155 -10.88 -26.31 -12.86
C GLY A 155 -9.88 -25.16 -12.69
N GLY A 156 -9.29 -24.67 -13.78
CA GLY A 156 -8.42 -23.50 -13.78
C GLY A 156 -9.13 -22.22 -13.36
N MET A 157 -10.36 -21.99 -13.84
CA MET A 157 -11.18 -20.86 -13.39
C MET A 157 -11.55 -20.97 -11.91
N PHE A 158 -11.93 -22.16 -11.44
CA PHE A 158 -12.23 -22.39 -10.03
C PHE A 158 -11.01 -22.16 -9.13
N ALA A 159 -9.85 -22.71 -9.50
CA ALA A 159 -8.60 -22.49 -8.78
C ALA A 159 -8.23 -21.00 -8.70
N ARG A 160 -8.42 -20.25 -9.79
CA ARG A 160 -8.22 -18.80 -9.82
C ARG A 160 -9.18 -18.04 -8.92
N ASN A 161 -10.46 -18.42 -8.91
CA ASN A 161 -11.48 -17.77 -8.08
C ASN A 161 -11.27 -18.07 -6.59
N ILE A 162 -10.87 -19.31 -6.24
CA ILE A 162 -10.46 -19.67 -4.88
C ILE A 162 -9.24 -18.84 -4.47
N GLY A 163 -8.22 -18.74 -5.32
CA GLY A 163 -7.04 -17.90 -5.07
C GLY A 163 -7.42 -16.44 -4.81
N THR A 164 -8.32 -15.88 -5.62
CA THR A 164 -8.80 -14.49 -5.46
C THR A 164 -9.57 -14.28 -4.16
N ALA A 165 -10.39 -15.25 -3.75
CA ALA A 165 -11.16 -15.16 -2.52
C ALA A 165 -10.28 -15.39 -1.27
N PHE A 166 -9.26 -16.25 -1.38
CA PHE A 166 -8.24 -16.43 -0.35
C PHE A 166 -7.38 -15.17 -0.21
N ASP A 167 -6.99 -14.56 -1.32
CA ASP A 167 -6.31 -13.28 -1.37
C ASP A 167 -7.15 -12.16 -0.73
N PHE A 168 -8.47 -12.18 -0.91
CA PHE A 168 -9.37 -11.24 -0.27
C PHE A 168 -9.44 -11.43 1.25
N GLU A 169 -9.65 -12.67 1.72
CA GLU A 169 -9.84 -12.99 3.15
C GLU A 169 -8.52 -12.93 3.96
N PHE A 170 -7.39 -13.31 3.34
CA PHE A 170 -6.07 -13.38 3.99
C PHE A 170 -5.12 -12.22 3.62
N GLY A 171 -5.62 -11.21 2.90
CA GLY A 171 -4.99 -9.88 2.90
C GLY A 171 -4.00 -9.58 1.78
N SER A 172 -4.26 -10.01 0.55
CA SER A 172 -3.63 -9.46 -0.66
C SER A 172 -4.05 -8.01 -0.96
N SER A 173 -5.07 -7.48 -0.26
CA SER A 173 -5.44 -6.05 -0.27
C SER A 173 -4.28 -5.12 0.12
N ARG A 174 -3.29 -5.61 0.88
CA ARG A 174 -2.03 -4.89 1.12
C ARG A 174 -1.12 -4.85 -0.11
N GLY A 175 -1.07 -5.93 -0.88
CA GLY A 175 -0.31 -6.00 -2.12
C GLY A 175 -0.89 -5.13 -3.23
N SER A 176 -2.22 -5.03 -3.32
CA SER A 176 -2.87 -4.13 -4.29
C SER A 176 -2.71 -2.66 -3.91
N GLN A 177 -2.80 -2.28 -2.63
CA GLN A 177 -2.51 -0.91 -2.20
C GLN A 177 -1.04 -0.52 -2.45
N ILE A 178 -0.10 -1.43 -2.22
CA ILE A 178 1.33 -1.19 -2.53
C ILE A 178 1.53 -1.07 -4.04
N LYS A 179 0.95 -1.95 -4.86
CA LYS A 179 1.02 -1.86 -6.32
C LYS A 179 0.34 -0.61 -6.88
N SER A 180 -0.83 -0.23 -6.36
CA SER A 180 -1.54 0.99 -6.73
C SER A 180 -0.70 2.22 -6.37
N SER A 181 -0.11 2.26 -5.17
CA SER A 181 0.79 3.36 -4.77
C SER A 181 2.07 3.41 -5.60
N GLN A 182 2.60 2.27 -6.04
CA GLN A 182 3.76 2.20 -6.93
C GLN A 182 3.41 2.63 -8.36
N ILE A 183 2.24 2.24 -8.87
CA ILE A 183 1.75 2.67 -10.19
C ILE A 183 1.44 4.16 -10.19
N GLU A 184 0.86 4.68 -9.12
CA GLU A 184 0.56 6.10 -8.95
C GLU A 184 1.83 6.95 -8.77
N ALA A 185 2.82 6.43 -8.05
CA ALA A 185 4.14 7.06 -7.97
C ALA A 185 4.85 7.06 -9.33
N LEU A 186 4.77 5.95 -10.08
CA LEU A 186 5.39 5.84 -11.41
C LEU A 186 4.70 6.75 -12.44
N SER A 187 3.36 6.82 -12.43
CA SER A 187 2.61 7.69 -13.34
C SER A 187 2.86 9.17 -13.04
N ALA A 188 2.95 9.55 -11.76
CA ALA A 188 3.36 10.90 -11.36
C ALA A 188 4.80 11.23 -11.77
N GLN A 189 5.71 10.25 -11.74
CA GLN A 189 7.10 10.41 -12.18
C GLN A 189 7.20 10.58 -13.70
N ILE A 190 6.38 9.84 -14.47
CA ILE A 190 6.27 9.99 -15.93
C ILE A 190 5.65 11.35 -16.29
N ALA A 191 4.62 11.80 -15.58
CA ALA A 191 3.98 13.10 -15.82
C ALA A 191 4.89 14.30 -15.48
N ARG A 192 5.88 14.10 -14.60
CA ARG A 192 6.87 15.12 -14.23
C ARG A 192 8.19 15.00 -14.99
N ALA A 193 8.36 13.99 -15.83
CA ALA A 193 9.54 13.86 -16.66
C ALA A 193 9.53 14.99 -17.71
N PRO A 194 10.53 15.89 -17.74
CA PRO A 194 10.62 16.91 -18.80
C PRO A 194 10.71 16.20 -20.16
N GLU A 195 10.17 16.76 -21.24
CA GLU A 195 10.16 16.12 -22.58
C GLU A 195 11.58 15.89 -23.18
N ALA A 196 12.62 16.42 -22.55
CA ALA A 196 14.01 16.35 -22.99
C ALA A 196 14.57 14.93 -23.26
N PRO A 197 14.28 13.87 -22.48
CA PRO A 197 14.75 12.51 -22.74
C PRO A 197 14.10 11.90 -23.99
N LEU A 198 12.82 12.22 -24.25
CA LEU A 198 12.10 11.72 -25.43
C LEU A 198 12.56 12.42 -26.71
N GLU A 199 12.85 13.72 -26.65
CA GLU A 199 13.48 14.42 -27.77
C GLU A 199 14.90 13.93 -28.06
N ALA A 200 15.71 13.72 -27.02
CA ALA A 200 17.06 13.19 -27.18
C ALA A 200 17.05 11.77 -27.77
N PHE A 201 16.07 10.94 -27.38
CA PHE A 201 15.85 9.61 -27.94
C PHE A 201 15.37 9.67 -29.41
N ARG A 202 14.40 10.55 -29.72
CA ARG A 202 13.94 10.78 -31.11
C ARG A 202 15.06 11.29 -32.02
N ARG A 203 15.93 12.19 -31.54
CA ARG A 203 17.09 12.67 -32.29
C ARG A 203 18.12 11.57 -32.56
N ARG A 204 18.31 10.63 -31.63
CA ARG A 204 19.19 9.46 -31.86
C ARG A 204 18.63 8.50 -32.90
N LEU A 205 17.31 8.25 -32.88
CA LEU A 205 16.65 7.42 -33.90
C LEU A 205 16.66 8.05 -35.29
N ALA A 206 16.59 9.37 -35.39
CA ALA A 206 16.68 10.08 -36.68
C ALA A 206 18.11 10.19 -37.23
N ALA A 207 19.13 9.88 -36.41
CA ALA A 207 20.55 9.88 -36.79
C ALA A 207 21.11 8.47 -37.06
N SER A 208 20.24 7.44 -37.04
CA SER A 208 20.54 6.04 -37.38
C SER A 208 19.98 5.72 -38.75
#